data_AF-A0A9E5DM10-F1
#
_entry.id   AF-A0A9E5DM10-F1
#
_cell.length_a   1.000
_cell.length_b   1.000
_cell.length_c   1.000
_cell.angle_alpha   90.00
_cell.angle_beta   90.00
_cell.angle_gamma   90.00
#
_symmetry.space_group_name_H-M   'P 1'
#
loop_
_entity.id
_entity.type
_entity.pdbx_description
1 polymer ?
#
loop_
_entity_poly.entity_id
_entity_poly.type
_entity_poly.pdbx_seq_one_letter_code
_entity_poly.pdbx_strand_id
1 'polypeptide(L)'
;MENMEILNGVLNNIREGMNTLIWKKNTLPFFDRINEKYRYSVYINEMYPIKTKIIDIIIKVSQLKNRKNIKTKSQLAKNTVVQLKEILKKTIQKDKLVIVFNRFENITKSVAQFWLSVSGNKFIVFVGSIWGIYKKEAHGFHKTFILVNKEEKENYGTEMNVTIPFIFVIGAFIFVILFKLGLTTSRTFMSALIMAILIVRSLMFFIDK
;
A
#
# COMPACT_ATOMS: atom_id res chain seq x y z
N MET A 1 -9.18 19.03 -10.26
CA MET A 1 -10.51 18.37 -10.19
C MET A 1 -10.46 17.11 -9.35
N GLU A 2 -9.57 16.16 -9.65
CA GLU A 2 -9.44 14.86 -8.96
C GLU A 2 -9.39 14.95 -7.40
N ASN A 3 -8.56 15.82 -6.83
CA ASN A 3 -8.48 15.96 -5.36
C ASN A 3 -9.78 16.49 -4.72
N MET A 4 -10.61 17.25 -5.45
CA MET A 4 -11.89 17.75 -4.94
C MET A 4 -12.95 16.65 -4.94
N GLU A 5 -12.94 15.76 -5.94
CA GLU A 5 -13.83 14.60 -5.98
C GLU A 5 -13.51 13.62 -4.84
N ILE A 6 -12.23 13.32 -4.64
CA ILE A 6 -11.77 12.50 -3.50
C ILE A 6 -12.19 13.15 -2.19
N LEU A 7 -11.98 14.46 -2.03
CA LEU A 7 -12.39 15.19 -0.83
C LEU A 7 -13.91 15.09 -0.61
N ASN A 8 -14.73 15.27 -1.66
CA ASN A 8 -16.18 15.14 -1.55
C ASN A 8 -16.60 13.73 -1.14
N GLY A 9 -15.96 12.69 -1.71
CA GLY A 9 -16.16 11.29 -1.29
C GLY A 9 -15.81 11.07 0.18
N VAL A 10 -14.66 11.58 0.63
CA VAL A 10 -14.24 11.53 2.04
C VAL A 10 -15.27 12.21 2.95
N LEU A 11 -15.72 13.43 2.59
CA LEU A 11 -16.69 14.18 3.39
C LEU A 11 -18.06 13.48 3.48
N ASN A 12 -18.53 12.89 2.37
CA ASN A 12 -19.76 12.09 2.36
C ASN A 12 -19.64 10.85 3.27
N ASN A 13 -18.52 10.13 3.18
CA ASN A 13 -18.26 8.98 4.03
C ASN A 13 -18.20 9.38 5.51
N ILE A 14 -17.56 10.51 5.85
CA ILE A 14 -17.56 11.03 7.22
C ILE A 14 -18.99 11.33 7.68
N ARG A 15 -19.82 11.95 6.84
CA ARG A 15 -21.23 12.23 7.17
C ARG A 15 -22.00 10.95 7.49
N GLU A 16 -21.77 9.88 6.73
CA GLU A 16 -22.41 8.57 6.91
C GLU A 16 -21.78 7.73 8.04
N GLY A 17 -20.64 8.15 8.59
CA GLY A 17 -19.96 7.45 9.68
C GLY A 17 -19.06 6.31 9.21
N MET A 18 -18.68 6.31 7.93
CA MET A 18 -17.84 5.28 7.32
C MET A 18 -16.37 5.67 7.34
N ASN A 19 -15.49 4.70 7.64
CA ASN A 19 -14.05 4.94 7.59
C ASN A 19 -13.59 4.98 6.13
N THR A 20 -12.60 5.81 5.84
CA THR A 20 -12.12 6.06 4.48
C THR A 20 -10.62 5.85 4.35
N LEU A 21 -10.21 5.18 3.28
CA LEU A 21 -8.82 5.15 2.82
C LEU A 21 -8.68 5.87 1.48
N ILE A 22 -7.54 6.54 1.31
CA ILE A 22 -7.15 7.22 0.07
C ILE A 22 -5.90 6.54 -0.47
N TRP A 23 -5.97 6.04 -1.70
CA TRP A 23 -4.86 5.38 -2.38
C TRP A 23 -3.80 6.41 -2.78
N LYS A 24 -2.53 6.15 -2.43
CA LYS A 24 -1.32 6.89 -2.87
C LYS A 24 -1.36 8.42 -2.77
N LYS A 25 -2.17 8.98 -1.88
CA LYS A 25 -2.18 10.41 -1.57
C LYS A 25 -1.84 10.64 -0.09
N ASN A 26 -1.29 11.79 0.24
CA ASN A 26 -1.08 12.21 1.64
C ASN A 26 -2.40 12.76 2.20
N THR A 27 -2.79 12.41 3.43
CA THR A 27 -4.02 12.93 4.04
C THR A 27 -3.91 14.34 4.59
N LEU A 28 -2.71 14.91 4.74
CA LEU A 28 -2.52 16.25 5.31
C LEU A 28 -3.28 17.35 4.55
N PRO A 29 -3.24 17.44 3.20
CA PRO A 29 -4.02 18.46 2.47
C PRO A 29 -5.54 18.29 2.62
N PHE A 30 -6.01 17.06 2.86
CA PHE A 30 -7.42 16.78 3.10
C PHE A 30 -7.81 17.14 4.54
N PHE A 31 -6.88 17.02 5.50
CA PHE A 31 -7.13 17.33 6.90
C PHE A 31 -7.56 18.79 7.09
N ASP A 32 -6.91 19.74 6.43
CA ASP A 32 -7.27 21.17 6.55
C ASP A 32 -8.74 21.41 6.18
N ARG A 33 -9.19 20.80 5.08
CA ARG A 33 -10.58 20.87 4.59
C ARG A 33 -11.57 20.11 5.47
N ILE A 34 -11.16 18.96 6.01
CA ILE A 34 -11.96 18.20 6.97
C ILE A 34 -12.14 19.02 8.25
N ASN A 35 -11.09 19.68 8.72
CA ASN A 35 -11.11 20.48 9.95
C ASN A 35 -12.00 21.74 9.82
N GLU A 36 -12.10 22.33 8.63
CA GLU A 36 -13.05 23.40 8.34
C GLU A 36 -14.51 22.96 8.54
N LYS A 37 -14.87 21.71 8.19
CA LYS A 37 -16.26 21.20 8.28
C LYS A 37 -16.56 20.45 9.57
N TYR A 38 -15.58 19.77 10.15
CA TYR A 38 -15.72 18.93 11.33
C TYR A 38 -14.85 19.45 12.47
N ARG A 39 -15.50 20.15 13.41
CA ARG A 39 -14.86 20.80 14.57
C ARG A 39 -13.97 19.85 15.37
N TYR A 40 -14.33 18.58 15.49
CA TYR A 40 -13.56 17.58 16.23
C TYR A 40 -12.79 16.70 15.25
N SER A 41 -11.76 17.27 14.65
CA SER A 41 -10.83 16.54 13.80
C SER A 41 -9.43 16.53 14.42
N VAL A 42 -8.73 15.40 14.31
CA VAL A 42 -7.37 15.25 14.86
C VAL A 42 -6.50 14.51 13.85
N TYR A 43 -5.40 15.15 13.45
CA TYR A 43 -4.37 14.53 12.64
C TYR A 43 -3.29 13.90 13.52
N ILE A 44 -3.04 12.59 13.34
CA ILE A 44 -2.05 11.84 14.12
C ILE A 44 -0.83 11.40 13.31
N ASN A 45 -0.86 11.58 11.99
CA ASN A 45 0.09 11.09 10.98
C ASN A 45 0.29 9.55 10.98
N GLU A 46 0.67 8.96 12.10
CA GLU A 46 0.87 7.53 12.25
C GLU A 46 0.04 6.97 13.42
N MET A 47 -0.34 5.71 13.31
CA MET A 47 -1.15 5.02 14.31
C MET A 47 -0.34 4.41 15.47
N TYR A 48 0.98 4.49 15.40
CA TYR A 48 1.92 4.05 16.43
C TYR A 48 2.74 5.26 16.93
N PRO A 49 3.17 5.30 18.21
CA PRO A 49 2.82 4.42 19.33
C PRO A 49 1.40 4.69 19.89
N ILE A 50 0.62 3.62 20.08
CA ILE A 50 -0.81 3.68 20.47
C ILE A 50 -1.06 4.60 21.66
N LYS A 51 -0.32 4.41 22.77
CA LYS A 51 -0.54 5.13 24.02
C LYS A 51 -0.38 6.65 23.82
N THR A 52 0.70 7.06 23.18
CA THR A 52 0.98 8.46 22.89
C THR A 52 -0.11 9.07 22.01
N LYS A 53 -0.49 8.38 20.92
CA LYS A 53 -1.51 8.89 19.98
C LYS A 53 -2.88 9.06 20.64
N ILE A 54 -3.33 8.13 21.47
CA ILE A 54 -4.60 8.28 22.19
C ILE A 54 -4.56 9.46 23.16
N ILE A 55 -3.46 9.63 23.90
CA ILE A 55 -3.30 10.75 24.84
C ILE A 55 -3.41 12.07 24.09
N ASP A 56 -2.71 12.19 22.96
CA ASP A 56 -2.75 13.39 22.12
C ASP A 56 -4.17 13.66 21.59
N ILE A 57 -4.89 12.62 21.14
CA ILE A 57 -6.30 12.75 20.73
C ILE A 57 -7.18 13.22 21.89
N ILE A 58 -7.08 12.60 23.08
CA ILE A 58 -7.92 12.97 24.24
C ILE A 58 -7.70 14.44 24.61
N ILE A 59 -6.45 14.88 24.64
CA ILE A 59 -6.10 16.27 24.97
C ILE A 59 -6.65 17.21 23.90
N LYS A 60 -6.40 16.91 22.61
CA LYS A 60 -6.84 17.76 21.51
C LYS A 60 -8.36 17.88 21.47
N VAL A 61 -9.09 16.78 21.62
CA VAL A 61 -10.55 16.80 21.67
C VAL A 61 -11.06 17.56 22.90
N SER A 62 -10.42 17.40 24.06
CA SER A 62 -10.80 18.14 25.27
C SER A 62 -10.58 19.65 25.13
N GLN A 63 -9.51 20.07 24.45
CA GLN A 63 -9.25 21.46 24.08
C GLN A 63 -10.31 21.99 23.13
N LEU A 64 -10.63 21.25 22.06
CA LEU A 64 -11.65 21.65 21.06
C LEU A 64 -13.06 21.77 21.67
N LYS A 65 -13.35 21.01 22.73
CA LYS A 65 -14.58 21.09 23.52
C LYS A 65 -14.58 22.18 24.60
N ASN A 66 -13.50 22.95 24.73
CA ASN A 66 -13.34 23.98 25.77
C ASN A 66 -13.62 23.45 27.19
N ARG A 67 -13.17 22.23 27.51
CA ARG A 67 -13.34 21.66 28.85
C ARG A 67 -12.48 22.41 29.86
N LYS A 68 -13.05 22.80 31.00
CA LYS A 68 -12.32 23.49 32.09
C LYS A 68 -11.22 22.62 32.74
N ASN A 69 -11.46 21.30 32.85
CA ASN A 69 -10.53 20.36 33.47
C ASN A 69 -9.88 19.44 32.43
N ILE A 70 -8.84 19.93 31.74
CA ILE A 70 -8.06 19.13 30.78
C ILE A 70 -6.97 18.36 31.54
N LYS A 71 -7.02 17.03 31.49
CA LYS A 71 -5.97 16.19 32.07
C LYS A 71 -4.64 16.43 31.33
N THR A 72 -3.55 16.55 32.07
CA THR A 72 -2.22 16.73 31.49
C THR A 72 -1.70 15.41 30.88
N LYS A 73 -0.72 15.51 29.97
CA LYS A 73 -0.05 14.32 29.39
C LYS A 73 0.47 13.37 30.47
N SER A 74 1.07 13.91 31.54
CA SER A 74 1.59 13.12 32.67
C SER A 74 0.48 12.36 33.42
N GLN A 75 -0.66 12.99 33.66
CA GLN A 75 -1.80 12.33 34.32
C GLN A 75 -2.36 11.19 33.46
N LEU A 76 -2.50 11.40 32.15
CA LEU A 76 -2.99 10.38 31.22
C LEU A 76 -1.95 9.27 30.97
N ALA A 77 -0.66 9.59 31.04
CA ALA A 77 0.41 8.60 30.88
C ALA A 77 0.42 7.54 31.99
N LYS A 78 -0.15 7.82 33.17
CA LYS A 78 -0.32 6.84 34.25
C LYS A 78 -1.39 5.79 33.92
N ASN A 79 -2.29 6.07 33.00
CA ASN A 79 -3.36 5.14 32.62
C ASN A 79 -2.87 4.05 31.66
N THR A 80 -3.54 2.90 31.72
CA THR A 80 -3.36 1.82 30.75
C THR A 80 -4.04 2.17 29.43
N VAL A 81 -3.63 1.52 28.32
CA VAL A 81 -4.23 1.74 26.99
C VAL A 81 -5.75 1.47 27.00
N VAL A 82 -6.20 0.47 27.78
CA VAL A 82 -7.61 0.14 27.94
C VAL A 82 -8.37 1.27 28.65
N GLN A 83 -7.80 1.83 29.73
CA GLN A 83 -8.39 2.97 30.43
C GLN A 83 -8.44 4.22 29.53
N LEU A 84 -7.39 4.48 28.75
CA LEU A 84 -7.35 5.58 27.80
C LEU A 84 -8.43 5.45 26.73
N LYS A 85 -8.68 4.24 26.22
CA LYS A 85 -9.79 3.96 25.30
C LYS A 85 -11.15 4.34 25.91
N GLU A 86 -11.39 3.97 27.17
CA GLU A 86 -12.65 4.31 27.85
C GLU A 86 -12.78 5.82 28.12
N ILE A 87 -11.69 6.49 28.47
CA ILE A 87 -11.66 7.96 28.59
C ILE A 87 -11.98 8.62 27.25
N LEU A 88 -11.43 8.11 26.15
CA LEU A 88 -11.70 8.60 24.81
C LEU A 88 -13.20 8.45 24.46
N LYS A 89 -13.79 7.27 24.69
CA LYS A 89 -15.23 7.03 24.47
C LYS A 89 -16.11 7.99 25.28
N LYS A 90 -15.82 8.18 26.57
CA LYS A 90 -16.54 9.14 27.43
C LYS A 90 -16.38 10.59 26.96
N THR A 91 -15.28 10.89 26.27
CA THR A 91 -15.02 12.23 25.74
C THR A 91 -15.85 12.53 24.48
N ILE A 92 -16.26 11.51 23.71
CA ILE A 92 -16.84 11.65 22.35
C ILE A 92 -18.34 11.25 22.31
N GLN A 93 -19.04 11.22 23.45
CA GLN A 93 -20.39 10.62 23.55
C GLN A 93 -21.48 11.17 22.61
N LYS A 94 -21.36 12.40 22.10
CA LYS A 94 -22.39 13.04 21.26
C LYS A 94 -21.85 13.62 19.95
N ASP A 95 -20.55 13.82 19.87
CA ASP A 95 -19.94 14.57 18.78
C ASP A 95 -19.10 13.63 17.91
N LYS A 96 -19.16 13.80 16.59
CA LYS A 96 -18.35 13.00 15.67
C LYS A 96 -16.89 13.45 15.72
N LEU A 97 -16.00 12.54 16.12
CA LEU A 97 -14.55 12.70 16.03
C LEU A 97 -14.06 12.11 14.71
N VAL A 98 -13.30 12.90 13.94
CA VAL A 98 -12.58 12.44 12.76
C VAL A 98 -11.09 12.30 13.08
N ILE A 99 -10.55 11.09 12.95
CA ILE A 99 -9.12 10.80 13.16
C ILE A 99 -8.46 10.62 11.80
N VAL A 100 -7.50 11.48 11.50
CA VAL A 100 -6.79 11.48 10.22
C VAL A 100 -5.36 10.97 10.39
N PHE A 101 -4.95 10.03 9.54
CA PHE A 101 -3.63 9.40 9.59
C PHE A 101 -3.10 9.08 8.19
N ASN A 102 -1.87 8.61 8.11
CA ASN A 102 -1.18 8.20 6.90
C ASN A 102 -0.63 6.78 7.02
N ARG A 103 -0.35 6.18 5.86
CA ARG A 103 0.39 4.91 5.71
C ARG A 103 -0.23 3.74 6.47
N PHE A 104 -1.44 3.35 6.09
CA PHE A 104 -2.13 2.19 6.65
C PHE A 104 -1.28 0.90 6.56
N GLU A 105 -0.49 0.76 5.51
CA GLU A 105 0.38 -0.41 5.27
C GLU A 105 1.41 -0.65 6.40
N ASN A 106 1.79 0.38 7.15
CA ASN A 106 2.77 0.28 8.22
C ASN A 106 2.20 -0.31 9.53
N ILE A 107 0.88 -0.46 9.62
CA ILE A 107 0.21 -0.89 10.84
C ILE A 107 0.59 -2.34 11.19
N THR A 108 0.97 -2.57 12.44
CA THR A 108 1.21 -3.92 13.00
C THR A 108 -0.09 -4.54 13.51
N LYS A 109 -0.09 -5.86 13.72
CA LYS A 109 -1.25 -6.61 14.25
C LYS A 109 -1.84 -5.99 15.52
N SER A 110 -1.00 -5.65 16.51
CA SER A 110 -1.45 -5.08 17.79
C SER A 110 -2.06 -3.70 17.63
N VAL A 111 -1.49 -2.87 16.74
CA VAL A 111 -2.01 -1.53 16.41
C VAL A 111 -3.35 -1.65 15.68
N ALA A 112 -3.47 -2.53 14.69
CA ALA A 112 -4.72 -2.77 13.97
C ALA A 112 -5.84 -3.25 14.92
N GLN A 113 -5.56 -4.22 15.79
CA GLN A 113 -6.53 -4.74 16.77
C GLN A 113 -7.02 -3.65 17.72
N PHE A 114 -6.10 -2.80 18.20
CA PHE A 114 -6.46 -1.69 19.06
C PHE A 114 -7.38 -0.70 18.35
N TRP A 115 -6.99 -0.18 17.18
CA TRP A 115 -7.77 0.83 16.46
C TRP A 115 -9.08 0.28 15.92
N LEU A 116 -9.16 -1.01 15.56
CA LEU A 116 -10.42 -1.70 15.26
C LEU A 116 -11.38 -1.68 16.47
N SER A 117 -10.85 -1.87 17.68
CA SER A 117 -11.68 -1.76 18.90
C SER A 117 -12.17 -0.33 19.17
N VAL A 118 -11.48 0.68 18.63
CA VAL A 118 -11.88 2.09 18.71
C VAL A 118 -12.90 2.44 17.63
N SER A 119 -12.73 1.90 16.40
CA SER A 119 -13.64 2.13 15.27
C SER A 119 -15.02 1.54 15.44
N GLY A 120 -15.22 0.62 16.41
CA GLY A 120 -16.55 0.15 16.80
C GLY A 120 -17.45 1.23 17.42
N ASN A 121 -16.91 2.41 17.75
CA ASN A 121 -17.72 3.53 18.22
C ASN A 121 -18.26 4.35 17.04
N LYS A 122 -19.59 4.42 16.89
CA LYS A 122 -20.29 5.17 15.83
C LYS A 122 -19.93 6.65 15.70
N PHE A 123 -19.37 7.25 16.75
CA PHE A 123 -18.95 8.65 16.75
C PHE A 123 -17.49 8.85 16.36
N ILE A 124 -16.72 7.78 16.10
CA ILE A 124 -15.32 7.88 15.71
C ILE A 124 -15.19 7.39 14.26
N VAL A 125 -14.75 8.29 13.38
CA VAL A 125 -14.50 8.00 11.97
C VAL A 125 -13.03 8.15 11.67
N PHE A 126 -12.48 7.21 10.92
CA PHE A 126 -11.08 7.22 10.49
C PHE A 126 -10.96 7.63 9.02
N VAL A 127 -9.99 8.49 8.73
CA VAL A 127 -9.58 8.84 7.36
C VAL A 127 -8.08 8.60 7.24
N GLY A 128 -7.68 7.69 6.36
CA GLY A 128 -6.30 7.27 6.20
C GLY A 128 -5.81 7.33 4.76
N SER A 129 -4.50 7.24 4.59
CA SER A 129 -3.91 6.89 3.29
C SER A 129 -3.36 5.47 3.28
N ILE A 130 -3.29 4.89 2.09
CA ILE A 130 -2.70 3.58 1.85
C ILE A 130 -1.91 3.61 0.53
N TRP A 131 -0.66 3.17 0.56
CA TRP A 131 0.26 3.29 -0.59
C TRP A 131 0.63 1.95 -1.22
N GLY A 132 0.26 0.84 -0.59
CA GLY A 132 0.64 -0.50 -1.03
C GLY A 132 -0.23 -1.60 -0.45
N ILE A 133 0.32 -2.82 -0.44
CA ILE A 133 -0.30 -3.99 0.17
C ILE A 133 -0.11 -3.88 1.69
N TYR A 134 -1.21 -4.01 2.43
CA TYR A 134 -1.17 -4.05 3.89
C TYR A 134 -0.97 -5.49 4.38
N LYS A 135 -0.44 -5.62 5.60
CA LYS A 135 -0.18 -6.92 6.23
C LYS A 135 -1.49 -7.68 6.49
N LYS A 136 -1.53 -8.99 6.25
CA LYS A 136 -2.76 -9.82 6.38
C LYS A 136 -3.40 -9.70 7.77
N GLU A 137 -2.60 -9.47 8.80
CA GLU A 137 -3.05 -9.32 10.18
C GLU A 137 -3.84 -8.03 10.42
N ALA A 138 -3.65 -7.00 9.58
CA ALA A 138 -4.42 -5.76 9.63
C ALA A 138 -5.74 -5.83 8.84
N HIS A 139 -6.05 -6.98 8.23
CA HIS A 139 -7.23 -7.16 7.37
C HIS A 139 -8.56 -6.87 8.08
N GLY A 140 -8.71 -7.29 9.33
CA GLY A 140 -9.92 -7.02 10.11
C GLY A 140 -10.20 -5.52 10.25
N PHE A 141 -9.15 -4.72 10.44
CA PHE A 141 -9.29 -3.27 10.49
C PHE A 141 -9.51 -2.67 9.11
N HIS A 142 -8.78 -3.12 8.10
CA HIS A 142 -8.92 -2.67 6.71
C HIS A 142 -10.35 -2.85 6.18
N LYS A 143 -11.03 -3.96 6.52
CA LYS A 143 -12.42 -4.21 6.08
C LYS A 143 -13.41 -3.13 6.51
N THR A 144 -13.09 -2.34 7.54
CA THR A 144 -13.94 -1.24 8.00
C THR A 144 -13.83 0.00 7.12
N PHE A 145 -12.89 0.04 6.19
CA PHE A 145 -12.60 1.20 5.35
C PHE A 145 -13.14 1.02 3.94
N ILE A 146 -13.65 2.12 3.39
CA ILE A 146 -13.99 2.27 1.98
C ILE A 146 -12.82 2.99 1.30
N LEU A 147 -12.36 2.45 0.17
CA LEU A 147 -11.35 3.09 -0.66
C LEU A 147 -12.05 4.05 -1.63
N VAL A 148 -11.78 5.36 -1.52
CA VAL A 148 -12.51 6.38 -2.31
C VAL A 148 -12.07 6.43 -3.76
N ASN A 149 -10.77 6.39 -4.03
CA ASN A 149 -10.20 6.39 -5.39
C ASN A 149 -9.81 4.95 -5.81
N LYS A 150 -10.79 4.04 -5.83
CA LYS A 150 -10.56 2.65 -6.24
C LYS A 150 -10.12 2.54 -7.70
N GLU A 151 -10.64 3.39 -8.57
CA GLU A 151 -10.31 3.44 -10.00
C GLU A 151 -8.82 3.72 -10.23
N GLU A 152 -8.24 4.70 -9.50
CA GLU A 152 -6.79 4.97 -9.54
C GLU A 152 -5.95 3.74 -9.15
N LYS A 153 -6.43 2.95 -8.19
CA LYS A 153 -5.73 1.72 -7.77
C LYS A 153 -5.79 0.63 -8.85
N GLU A 154 -6.92 0.49 -9.53
CA GLU A 154 -7.11 -0.48 -10.60
C GLU A 154 -6.29 -0.10 -11.85
N ASN A 155 -6.25 1.20 -12.17
CA ASN A 155 -5.42 1.74 -13.26
C ASN A 155 -3.91 1.60 -12.97
N TYR A 156 -3.48 1.63 -11.72
CA TYR A 156 -2.08 1.39 -11.36
C TYR A 156 -1.62 -0.06 -11.66
N GLY A 157 -2.55 -1.03 -11.62
CA GLY A 157 -2.24 -2.43 -11.94
C GLY A 157 -2.17 -2.73 -13.44
N THR A 158 -2.62 -1.79 -14.29
CA THR A 158 -2.61 -1.94 -15.75
C THR A 158 -1.41 -1.27 -16.43
N GLU A 159 -0.50 -0.66 -15.66
CA GLU A 159 0.85 -0.35 -16.15
C GLU A 159 1.57 -1.66 -16.46
N MET A 160 1.49 -2.09 -17.71
CA MET A 160 2.04 -3.34 -18.21
C MET A 160 3.53 -3.41 -17.86
N ASN A 161 3.94 -4.43 -17.11
CA ASN A 161 5.34 -4.62 -16.75
C ASN A 161 6.16 -4.89 -18.02
N VAL A 162 6.72 -3.83 -18.61
CA VAL A 162 7.48 -3.84 -19.88
C VAL A 162 8.69 -4.79 -19.82
N THR A 163 9.14 -5.15 -18.62
CA THR A 163 10.23 -6.10 -18.38
C THR A 163 9.94 -7.47 -19.01
N ILE A 164 8.70 -7.98 -18.91
CA ILE A 164 8.36 -9.33 -19.41
C ILE A 164 8.36 -9.36 -20.96
N PRO A 165 7.67 -8.44 -21.67
CA PRO A 165 7.80 -8.33 -23.13
C PRO A 165 9.24 -8.11 -23.59
N PHE A 166 10.00 -7.27 -22.88
CA PHE A 166 11.39 -6.96 -23.23
C PHE A 166 12.32 -8.17 -23.11
N ILE A 167 12.19 -8.96 -22.03
CA ILE A 167 12.91 -10.24 -21.86
C ILE A 167 12.55 -11.20 -22.99
N PHE A 168 11.28 -11.25 -23.39
CA PHE A 168 10.83 -12.14 -24.47
C PHE A 168 11.44 -11.74 -25.83
N VAL A 169 11.49 -10.44 -26.15
CA VAL A 169 12.11 -9.93 -27.38
C VAL A 169 13.61 -10.21 -27.40
N ILE A 170 14.32 -9.96 -26.30
CA ILE A 170 15.76 -10.26 -26.19
C ILE A 170 16.00 -11.77 -26.30
N GLY A 171 15.19 -12.58 -25.63
CA GLY A 171 15.29 -14.04 -25.69
C GLY A 171 15.09 -14.58 -27.11
N ALA A 172 14.09 -14.08 -27.83
CA ALA A 172 13.85 -14.43 -29.23
C ALA A 172 15.02 -14.01 -30.13
N PHE A 173 15.59 -12.83 -29.92
CA PHE A 173 16.74 -12.34 -30.67
C PHE A 173 17.99 -13.20 -30.47
N ILE A 174 18.31 -13.54 -29.21
CA ILE A 174 19.41 -14.45 -28.87
C ILE A 174 19.19 -15.83 -29.48
N PHE A 175 17.95 -16.35 -29.40
CA PHE A 175 17.60 -17.64 -30.00
C PHE A 175 17.85 -17.66 -31.51
N VAL A 176 17.42 -16.63 -32.24
CA VAL A 176 17.65 -16.54 -33.69
C VAL A 176 19.13 -16.48 -34.04
N ILE A 177 19.94 -15.75 -33.26
CA ILE A 177 21.39 -15.68 -33.46
C ILE A 177 22.04 -17.06 -33.24
N LEU A 178 21.74 -17.72 -32.12
CA LEU A 178 22.29 -19.03 -31.79
C LEU A 178 21.83 -20.10 -32.79
N PHE A 179 20.58 -20.05 -33.22
CA PHE A 179 20.02 -20.95 -34.22
C PHE A 179 20.74 -20.78 -35.58
N LYS A 180 20.95 -19.54 -36.01
CA LYS A 180 21.69 -19.25 -37.25
C LYS A 180 23.16 -19.68 -37.18
N LEU A 181 23.82 -19.48 -36.04
CA LEU A 181 25.18 -19.97 -35.80
C LEU A 181 25.22 -21.50 -35.85
N GLY A 182 24.30 -22.20 -35.19
CA GLY A 182 24.20 -23.66 -35.22
C GLY A 182 24.03 -24.23 -36.63
N LEU A 183 23.21 -23.60 -37.47
CA LEU A 183 23.05 -23.97 -38.88
C LEU A 183 24.30 -23.71 -39.74
N THR A 184 25.09 -22.69 -39.40
CA THR A 184 26.31 -22.36 -40.13
C THR A 184 27.42 -23.37 -39.78
N THR A 185 27.60 -23.63 -38.49
CA THR A 185 28.59 -24.60 -37.98
C THR A 185 28.30 -26.02 -38.49
N SER A 186 27.03 -26.41 -38.59
CA SER A 186 26.65 -27.74 -39.12
C SER A 186 27.01 -27.91 -40.60
N ARG A 187 26.89 -26.86 -41.43
CA ARG A 187 27.30 -26.90 -42.84
C ARG A 187 28.82 -27.04 -42.99
N THR A 188 29.60 -26.27 -42.24
CA THR A 188 31.06 -26.38 -42.25
C THR A 188 31.53 -27.75 -41.75
N PHE A 189 30.90 -28.29 -40.70
CA PHE A 189 31.21 -29.62 -40.19
C PHE A 189 30.90 -30.71 -41.24
N MET A 190 29.73 -30.64 -41.89
CA MET A 190 29.36 -31.63 -42.90
C MET A 190 30.29 -31.58 -44.13
N SER A 191 30.71 -30.38 -44.55
CA SER A 191 31.68 -30.23 -45.64
C SER A 191 33.05 -30.80 -45.30
N ALA A 192 33.53 -30.59 -44.06
CA ALA A 192 34.80 -31.13 -43.58
C ALA A 192 34.75 -32.66 -43.47
N LEU A 193 33.63 -33.23 -43.01
CA LEU A 193 33.41 -34.67 -42.93
C LEU A 193 33.45 -35.33 -44.31
N ILE A 194 32.77 -34.74 -45.31
CA ILE A 194 32.78 -35.24 -46.70
C ILE A 194 34.19 -35.17 -47.29
N MET A 195 34.91 -34.06 -47.05
CA MET A 195 36.28 -33.90 -47.52
C MET A 195 37.23 -34.95 -46.92
N ALA A 196 37.10 -35.23 -45.62
CA ALA A 196 37.89 -36.25 -44.93
C ALA A 196 37.63 -37.65 -45.51
N ILE A 197 36.37 -38.01 -45.76
CA ILE A 197 36.01 -39.29 -46.39
C ILE A 197 36.62 -39.41 -47.80
N LEU A 198 36.57 -38.35 -48.61
CA LEU A 198 37.15 -38.36 -49.97
C LEU A 198 38.69 -38.52 -49.95
N ILE A 199 39.38 -37.86 -49.02
CA ILE A 199 40.84 -38.00 -48.87
C ILE A 199 41.21 -39.42 -48.44
N VAL A 200 40.52 -39.99 -47.45
CA VAL A 200 40.75 -41.37 -47.00
C VAL A 200 40.50 -42.37 -48.12
N ARG A 201 39.42 -42.20 -48.89
CA ARG A 201 39.12 -43.03 -50.06
C ARG A 201 40.21 -42.94 -51.13
N SER A 202 40.73 -41.74 -51.37
CA SER A 202 41.78 -41.52 -52.36
C SER A 202 43.10 -42.16 -51.92
N LEU A 203 43.46 -42.03 -50.64
CA LEU A 203 44.65 -42.67 -50.08
C LEU A 203 44.57 -44.20 -50.16
N MET A 204 43.43 -44.80 -49.82
CA MET A 204 43.26 -46.26 -49.95
C MET A 204 43.42 -46.72 -51.41
N PHE A 205 42.87 -45.98 -52.38
CA PHE A 205 43.03 -46.30 -53.80
C PHE A 205 44.49 -46.26 -54.28
N PHE A 206 45.33 -45.41 -53.68
CA PHE A 206 46.77 -45.35 -53.99
C PHE A 206 47.62 -46.38 -53.23
N ILE A 207 47.13 -46.91 -52.11
CA ILE A 207 47.81 -47.94 -51.32
C ILE A 207 47.52 -49.35 -51.86
N ASP A 208 46.33 -49.57 -52.44
CA ASP A 208 45.92 -50.85 -53.04
C ASP A 208 46.43 -51.04 -54.50
N LYS A 209 47.46 -50.29 -54.92
CA LYS A 209 48.10 -50.35 -56.23
C LYS A 209 49.59 -50.64 -56.09
#